data_AF-A0A523AX37-F1
#
_entry.id   AF-A0A523AX37-F1
#
_cell.length_a   1.000
_cell.length_b   1.000
_cell.length_c   1.000
_cell.angle_alpha   90.00
_cell.angle_beta   90.00
_cell.angle_gamma   90.00
#
_symmetry.space_group_name_H-M   'P 1'
#
loop_
_entity.id
_entity.type
_entity.pdbx_description
1 polymer ?
#
loop_
_entity_poly.entity_id
_entity_poly.type
_entity_poly.pdbx_seq_one_letter_code
_entity_poly.pdbx_strand_id
1 'polypeptide(L)'
;EEVVFVDHAGYGIYGHLERGIRGAVTVGDDTTCVVGDILSRYSLPVVGLVDGDGDGLLEGVEFAPGSVLLRVEEDDSFGERVLREVFGGGTYLRAGVEEVGRRVRELAEEAGVLRGFLLEGRE
;
A
#
# COMPACT_ATOMS: atom_id res chain seq x y z
N GLU A 1 -4.29 -15.16 4.36
CA GLU A 1 -3.92 -13.90 5.02
C GLU A 1 -4.98 -12.86 4.67
N GLU A 2 -5.04 -11.73 5.38
CA GLU A 2 -6.01 -10.66 5.08
C GLU A 2 -5.24 -9.34 4.89
N VAL A 3 -5.41 -8.72 3.73
CA VAL A 3 -4.80 -7.44 3.38
C VAL A 3 -5.89 -6.38 3.39
N VAL A 4 -5.61 -5.24 4.01
CA VAL A 4 -6.53 -4.10 4.05
C VAL A 4 -6.12 -3.05 3.03
N PHE A 5 -7.10 -2.40 2.41
CA PHE A 5 -6.91 -1.21 1.58
C PHE A 5 -7.12 0.04 2.42
N VAL A 6 -6.13 0.93 2.45
CA VAL A 6 -6.14 2.18 3.22
C VAL A 6 -5.89 3.35 2.28
N ASP A 7 -6.85 4.25 2.21
CA ASP A 7 -6.85 5.39 1.29
C ASP A 7 -7.06 6.66 2.10
N HIS A 8 -6.03 7.49 2.18
CA HIS A 8 -6.01 8.79 2.88
C HIS A 8 -6.51 8.78 4.35
N ALA A 9 -6.62 7.59 4.96
CA ALA A 9 -7.23 7.38 6.27
C ALA A 9 -6.34 6.54 7.21
N GLY A 10 -5.05 6.89 7.29
CA GLY A 10 -4.05 6.15 8.07
C GLY A 10 -4.38 5.96 9.56
N TYR A 11 -5.16 6.87 10.17
CA TYR A 11 -5.56 6.79 11.58
C TYR A 11 -6.34 5.51 11.93
N GLY A 12 -7.00 4.87 10.96
CA GLY A 12 -7.78 3.65 11.15
C GLY A 12 -6.93 2.38 11.34
N ILE A 13 -5.61 2.46 11.15
CA ILE A 13 -4.74 1.28 11.05
C ILE A 13 -4.75 0.40 12.30
N TYR A 14 -4.84 1.00 13.49
CA TYR A 14 -4.88 0.23 14.74
C TYR A 14 -6.12 -0.66 14.85
N GLY A 15 -7.28 -0.19 14.37
CA GLY A 15 -8.49 -1.02 14.31
C GLY A 15 -8.35 -2.18 13.33
N HIS A 16 -7.55 -2.02 12.27
CA HIS A 16 -7.23 -3.11 11.34
C HIS A 16 -6.24 -4.11 11.96
N LEU A 17 -5.26 -3.64 12.73
CA LEU A 17 -4.34 -4.50 13.51
C LEU A 17 -5.08 -5.41 14.49
N GLU A 18 -6.05 -4.86 15.23
CA GLU A 18 -6.90 -5.64 16.15
C GLU A 18 -7.70 -6.74 15.45
N ARG A 19 -8.03 -6.55 14.17
CA ARG A 19 -8.70 -7.55 13.32
C ARG A 19 -7.77 -8.62 12.78
N GLY A 20 -6.46 -8.48 12.96
CA GLY A 20 -5.48 -9.49 12.59
C GLY A 20 -5.07 -9.45 11.12
N ILE A 21 -5.04 -8.27 10.49
CA ILE A 21 -4.47 -8.10 9.14
C ILE A 21 -3.03 -8.61 9.06
N ARG A 22 -2.59 -8.86 7.84
CA ARG A 22 -1.25 -9.38 7.51
C ARG A 22 -0.47 -8.48 6.56
N GLY A 23 -1.06 -7.36 6.17
CA GLY A 23 -0.43 -6.31 5.37
C GLY A 23 -1.47 -5.29 4.95
N ALA A 24 -1.02 -4.25 4.25
CA ALA A 24 -1.90 -3.22 3.71
C ALA A 24 -1.51 -2.83 2.28
N VAL A 25 -2.50 -2.39 1.51
CA VAL A 25 -2.30 -1.53 0.34
C VAL A 25 -2.61 -0.12 0.78
N THR A 26 -1.73 0.83 0.51
CA THR A 26 -1.88 2.23 0.92
C THR A 26 -1.90 3.16 -0.29
N VAL A 27 -2.71 4.22 -0.23
CA VAL A 27 -2.81 5.29 -1.24
C VAL A 27 -2.51 6.62 -0.55
N GLY A 28 -1.72 7.47 -1.21
CA GLY A 28 -1.20 8.72 -0.66
C GLY A 28 0.24 8.55 -0.19
N ASP A 29 1.13 9.47 -0.59
CA ASP A 29 2.51 9.56 -0.13
C ASP A 29 2.62 9.58 1.41
N ASP A 30 1.93 10.50 2.07
CA ASP A 30 1.99 10.64 3.53
C ASP A 30 1.26 9.49 4.25
N THR A 31 0.14 9.01 3.70
CA THR A 31 -0.57 7.85 4.24
C THR A 31 0.32 6.62 4.20
N THR A 32 1.02 6.40 3.09
CA THR A 32 1.95 5.30 2.89
C THR A 32 3.11 5.38 3.89
N CYS A 33 3.68 6.57 4.08
CA CYS A 33 4.73 6.81 5.07
C CYS A 33 4.26 6.48 6.50
N VAL A 34 3.14 7.06 6.93
CA VAL A 34 2.62 6.87 8.30
C VAL A 34 2.20 5.42 8.56
N VAL A 35 1.44 4.82 7.64
CA VAL A 35 0.96 3.44 7.79
C VAL A 35 2.13 2.46 7.70
N GLY A 36 3.06 2.67 6.77
CA GLY A 36 4.27 1.86 6.63
C GLY A 36 5.11 1.85 7.90
N ASP A 37 5.37 3.01 8.47
CA ASP A 37 6.11 3.17 9.73
C ASP A 37 5.40 2.46 10.90
N ILE A 38 4.08 2.61 11.00
CA ILE A 38 3.32 1.92 12.06
C ILE A 38 3.40 0.41 11.89
N LEU A 39 3.17 -0.10 10.67
CA LEU A 39 3.13 -1.53 10.39
C LEU A 39 4.52 -2.21 10.46
N SER A 40 5.60 -1.47 10.22
CA SER A 40 6.96 -2.00 10.36
C SER A 40 7.26 -2.49 11.78
N ARG A 41 6.70 -1.82 12.79
CA ARG A 41 6.79 -2.22 14.21
C ARG A 41 6.11 -3.54 14.53
N TYR A 42 5.24 -4.02 13.63
CA TYR A 42 4.55 -5.30 13.72
C TYR A 42 5.05 -6.33 12.70
N SER A 43 6.13 -6.01 11.97
CA SER A 43 6.64 -6.81 10.86
C SER A 43 5.59 -7.07 9.78
N LEU A 44 4.67 -6.11 9.59
CA LEU A 44 3.62 -6.21 8.58
C LEU A 44 3.98 -5.38 7.35
N PRO A 45 4.07 -6.00 6.16
CA PRO A 45 4.42 -5.33 4.92
C PRO A 45 3.30 -4.47 4.34
N VAL A 46 3.69 -3.48 3.53
CA VAL A 46 2.78 -2.62 2.76
C VAL A 46 3.06 -2.68 1.26
N VAL A 47 2.00 -2.48 0.47
CA VAL A 47 2.08 -2.13 -0.94
C VAL A 47 1.63 -0.68 -1.07
N GLY A 48 2.57 0.25 -1.13
CA GLY A 48 2.27 1.67 -1.21
C GLY A 48 2.15 2.16 -2.64
N LEU A 49 1.11 2.96 -2.90
CA LEU A 49 0.89 3.72 -4.12
C LEU A 49 1.20 5.18 -3.82
N VAL A 50 2.14 5.75 -4.57
CA VAL A 50 2.63 7.12 -4.37
C VAL A 50 2.91 7.76 -5.72
N ASP A 51 2.79 9.07 -5.84
CA ASP A 51 3.17 9.81 -7.04
C ASP A 51 4.31 10.83 -6.79
N GLY A 52 4.58 11.13 -5.52
CA GLY A 52 5.66 11.99 -5.06
C GLY A 52 5.22 13.42 -4.77
N ASP A 53 3.94 13.66 -4.51
CA ASP A 53 3.39 14.97 -4.16
C ASP A 53 3.24 15.23 -2.64
N GLY A 54 3.69 14.28 -1.80
CA GLY A 54 3.49 14.33 -0.36
C GLY A 54 4.04 15.57 0.36
N ASP A 55 3.42 15.90 1.50
CA ASP A 55 3.73 17.07 2.32
C ASP A 55 4.95 16.85 3.24
N GLY A 56 5.44 15.62 3.34
CA GLY A 56 6.58 15.26 4.18
C GLY A 56 6.21 15.18 5.66
N LEU A 57 5.02 14.63 5.97
CA LEU A 57 4.54 14.52 7.36
C LEU A 57 5.45 13.66 8.24
N LEU A 58 6.21 12.73 7.64
CA LEU A 58 7.10 11.84 8.34
C LEU A 58 8.37 11.58 7.52
N GLU A 59 9.54 11.88 8.09
CA GLU A 59 10.84 11.60 7.52
C GLU A 59 11.49 10.39 8.19
N GLY A 60 12.41 9.70 7.49
CA GLY A 60 13.16 8.58 8.05
C GLY A 60 12.33 7.32 8.31
N VAL A 61 11.29 7.12 7.51
CA VAL A 61 10.35 5.99 7.63
C VAL A 61 11.04 4.64 7.46
N GLU A 62 10.73 3.71 8.34
CA GLU A 62 11.07 2.30 8.18
C GLU A 62 9.87 1.49 7.67
N PHE A 63 10.12 0.63 6.69
CA PHE A 63 9.13 -0.31 6.16
C PHE A 63 9.49 -1.75 6.56
N ALA A 64 8.49 -2.60 6.81
CA ALA A 64 8.75 -4.02 7.07
C ALA A 64 9.36 -4.70 5.82
N PRO A 65 10.21 -5.73 6.00
CA PRO A 65 10.61 -6.62 4.90
C PRO A 65 9.41 -7.12 4.09
N GLY A 66 9.60 -7.27 2.78
CA GLY A 66 8.52 -7.60 1.85
C GLY A 66 7.58 -6.44 1.48
N SER A 67 7.76 -5.24 2.03
CA SER A 67 7.02 -4.06 1.56
C SER A 67 7.47 -3.66 0.15
N VAL A 68 6.56 -3.07 -0.62
CA VAL A 68 6.81 -2.55 -1.97
C VAL A 68 6.19 -1.17 -2.09
N LEU A 69 6.93 -0.21 -2.64
CA LEU A 69 6.41 1.13 -2.94
C LEU A 69 6.44 1.36 -4.44
N LEU A 70 5.27 1.43 -5.05
CA LEU A 70 5.09 1.67 -6.47
C LEU A 70 4.90 3.16 -6.68
N ARG A 71 5.79 3.76 -7.47
CA ARG A 71 5.58 5.11 -7.98
C ARG A 71 4.67 5.03 -9.20
N VAL A 72 3.52 5.68 -9.15
CA VAL A 72 2.54 5.74 -10.23
C VAL A 72 2.42 7.18 -10.76
N GLU A 73 1.60 7.39 -11.79
CA GLU A 73 1.39 8.72 -12.37
C GLU A 73 0.56 9.63 -11.46
N GLU A 74 -0.50 9.08 -10.87
CA GLU A 74 -1.36 9.74 -9.91
C GLU A 74 -2.00 8.63 -9.05
N ASP A 75 -1.88 8.74 -7.73
CA ASP A 75 -2.16 7.63 -6.82
C ASP A 75 -3.64 7.50 -6.45
N ASP A 76 -4.39 8.59 -6.36
CA ASP A 76 -5.83 8.60 -6.09
C ASP A 76 -6.62 7.80 -7.15
N SER A 77 -6.49 8.18 -8.43
CA SER A 77 -7.18 7.54 -9.55
C SER A 77 -6.74 6.10 -9.76
N PHE A 78 -5.45 5.81 -9.53
CA PHE A 78 -4.96 4.44 -9.59
C PHE A 78 -5.42 3.61 -8.38
N GLY A 79 -5.45 4.21 -7.19
CA GLY A 79 -5.95 3.64 -5.95
C GLY A 79 -7.42 3.24 -6.06
N GLU A 80 -8.27 4.12 -6.62
CA GLU A 80 -9.66 3.78 -6.93
C GLU A 80 -9.77 2.57 -7.87
N ARG A 81 -8.88 2.49 -8.86
CA ARG A 81 -8.84 1.36 -9.80
C ARG A 81 -8.41 0.07 -9.10
N VAL A 82 -7.41 0.12 -8.24
CA VAL A 82 -6.98 -1.01 -7.39
C VAL A 82 -8.11 -1.47 -6.48
N LEU A 83 -8.81 -0.55 -5.81
CA LEU A 83 -9.96 -0.87 -4.97
C LEU A 83 -11.04 -1.62 -5.79
N ARG A 84 -11.32 -1.15 -7.00
CA ARG A 84 -12.35 -1.73 -7.87
C ARG A 84 -11.95 -3.10 -8.44
N GLU A 85 -10.73 -3.22 -8.97
CA GLU A 85 -10.31 -4.37 -9.78
C GLU A 85 -9.57 -5.44 -8.97
N VAL A 86 -8.79 -5.04 -7.96
CA VAL A 86 -8.04 -5.98 -7.10
C VAL A 86 -8.89 -6.41 -5.90
N PHE A 87 -9.54 -5.46 -5.23
CA PHE A 87 -10.34 -5.71 -4.02
C PHE A 87 -11.83 -5.90 -4.28
N GLY A 88 -12.31 -5.72 -5.53
CA GLY A 88 -13.72 -5.91 -5.87
C GLY A 88 -14.66 -4.91 -5.20
N GLY A 89 -14.17 -3.70 -4.86
CA GLY A 89 -14.91 -2.63 -4.19
C GLY A 89 -15.01 -2.76 -2.66
N GLY A 90 -14.45 -3.81 -2.06
CA GLY A 90 -14.32 -3.95 -0.61
C GLY A 90 -12.98 -3.42 -0.09
N THR A 91 -12.86 -3.16 1.21
CA THR A 91 -11.59 -2.70 1.82
C THR A 91 -10.71 -3.84 2.34
N TYR A 92 -11.17 -5.08 2.23
CA TYR A 92 -10.45 -6.27 2.71
C TYR A 92 -10.38 -7.31 1.62
N LEU A 93 -9.20 -7.92 1.46
CA LEU A 93 -8.97 -9.00 0.54
C LEU A 93 -8.29 -10.17 1.26
N ARG A 94 -8.89 -11.35 1.15
CA ARG A 94 -8.31 -12.59 1.68
C ARG A 94 -7.28 -13.13 0.70
N ALA A 95 -6.06 -12.60 0.77
CA ALA A 95 -4.90 -13.00 -0.01
C ALA A 95 -3.61 -12.69 0.77
N GLY A 96 -2.46 -13.19 0.29
CA GLY A 96 -1.14 -12.79 0.82
C GLY A 96 -0.71 -11.43 0.26
N VAL A 97 0.05 -10.64 1.03
CA VAL A 97 0.47 -9.30 0.59
C VAL A 97 1.25 -9.34 -0.72
N GLU A 98 2.07 -10.38 -0.92
CA GLU A 98 2.93 -10.53 -2.08
C GLU A 98 2.09 -10.78 -3.34
N GLU A 99 1.03 -11.58 -3.19
CA GLU A 99 0.06 -11.80 -4.25
C GLU A 99 -0.69 -10.51 -4.61
N VAL A 100 -1.12 -9.76 -3.60
CA VAL A 100 -1.78 -8.46 -3.83
C VAL A 100 -0.82 -7.48 -4.50
N GLY A 101 0.42 -7.38 -4.04
CA GLY A 101 1.45 -6.52 -4.64
C GLY A 101 1.72 -6.87 -6.10
N ARG A 102 1.78 -8.16 -6.45
CA ARG A 102 1.93 -8.61 -7.83
C ARG A 102 0.75 -8.18 -8.70
N ARG A 103 -0.49 -8.40 -8.23
CA ARG A 103 -1.71 -8.00 -8.96
C ARG A 103 -1.81 -6.49 -9.16
N VAL A 104 -1.45 -5.71 -8.14
CA VAL A 104 -1.41 -4.24 -8.20
C VAL A 104 -0.36 -3.76 -9.20
N ARG A 105 0.82 -4.38 -9.20
CA ARG A 105 1.89 -4.09 -10.17
C ARG A 105 1.47 -4.40 -11.60
N GLU A 106 0.94 -5.60 -11.86
CA GLU A 106 0.44 -6.00 -13.18
C GLU A 106 -0.61 -5.00 -13.68
N LEU A 107 -1.53 -4.60 -12.81
CA LEU A 107 -2.53 -3.59 -13.14
C LEU A 107 -1.92 -2.22 -13.47
N ALA A 108 -0.87 -1.79 -12.76
CA ALA A 108 -0.16 -0.54 -13.03
C ALA A 108 0.57 -0.56 -14.39
N GLU A 109 1.19 -1.70 -14.72
CA GLU A 109 1.88 -1.94 -15.99
C GLU A 109 0.88 -1.96 -17.16
N GLU A 110 -0.23 -2.69 -17.04
CA GLU A 110 -1.31 -2.74 -18.04
C GLU A 110 -1.97 -1.38 -18.27
N ALA A 111 -2.11 -0.59 -17.19
CA ALA A 111 -2.64 0.77 -17.25
C ALA A 111 -1.66 1.78 -17.87
N GLY A 112 -0.37 1.46 -17.97
CA GLY A 112 0.67 2.40 -18.42
C GLY A 112 1.00 3.51 -17.42
N VAL A 113 0.58 3.37 -16.16
CA VAL A 113 0.74 4.39 -15.10
C VAL A 113 1.95 4.13 -14.20
N LEU A 114 2.59 2.96 -14.27
CA LEU A 114 3.79 2.67 -13.49
C LEU A 114 4.95 3.60 -13.90
N ARG A 115 5.55 4.29 -12.92
CA ARG A 115 6.69 5.19 -13.09
C ARG A 115 7.97 4.68 -12.43
N GLY A 116 7.87 3.70 -11.52
CA GLY A 116 9.02 3.01 -10.96
C GLY A 116 8.74 2.41 -9.59
N PHE A 117 9.81 2.04 -8.88
CA PHE A 117 9.74 1.53 -7.52
C PHE A 117 10.62 2.40 -6.61
N LEU A 118 10.08 2.83 -5.48
CA LEU A 118 10.86 3.52 -4.43
C LEU A 118 11.45 2.52 -3.42
N LEU A 119 10.79 1.37 -3.29
CA LEU A 119 11.20 0.24 -2.47
C LEU A 119 10.79 -1.03 -3.21
N GLU A 120 11.77 -1.90 -3.47
CA GLU A 120 11.51 -3.26 -3.95
C GLU A 120 11.69 -4.22 -2.78
N GLY A 121 10.63 -4.96 -2.44
CA GLY A 121 10.61 -5.87 -1.30
C GLY A 121 11.80 -6.82 -1.34
N ARG A 122 12.64 -6.74 -0.30
CA ARG A 122 13.69 -7.73 -0.03
C ARG A 122 13.26 -8.56 1.17
N GLU A 123 13.60 -9.85 1.11
CA GLU A 123 13.42 -10.84 2.18
C GLU A 123 14.26 -10.51 3.42
#